data_AF-A0AAW9BQP9-F1
#
_entry.id   AF-A0AAW9BQP9-F1
#
_cell.length_a   1.000
_cell.length_b   1.000
_cell.length_c   1.000
_cell.angle_alpha   90.00
_cell.angle_beta   90.00
_cell.angle_gamma   90.00
#
_symmetry.space_group_name_H-M   'P 1'
#
loop_
_entity.id
_entity.type
_entity.pdbx_description
1 polymer ?
#
loop_
_entity_poly.entity_id
_entity_poly.type
_entity_poly.pdbx_seq_one_letter_code
_entity_poly.pdbx_strand_id
1 'polypeptide(L)'
;MNYQIITKNKDLEQVCAQARDADVVMLDTEFVRIRTFYPQLGLIQLFDGKHLSLIDPTELTDMTSFIELLKDASVLKVLHACGEDLEVFQNAFGCTPFPMVDTQLMAAFLGHGLSTGFATLVEEYLGVALDKSESRTDWMARPLTQKQLDYAAADVH
;
A
#
# COMPACT_ATOMS: atom_id res chain seq x y z
N MET A 1 -1.41 16.84 -0.46
CA MET A 1 -2.12 15.61 -0.07
C MET A 1 -2.06 15.53 1.45
N ASN A 2 -3.18 15.27 2.13
CA ASN A 2 -3.18 15.17 3.59
C ASN A 2 -3.18 13.69 3.97
N TYR A 3 -2.23 13.28 4.80
CA TYR A 3 -2.12 11.92 5.29
C TYR A 3 -1.79 11.88 6.77
N GLN A 4 -2.07 10.74 7.40
CA GLN A 4 -1.73 10.44 8.78
C GLN A 4 -0.67 9.33 8.83
N ILE A 5 0.33 9.50 9.69
CA ILE A 5 1.35 8.48 9.94
C ILE A 5 0.91 7.67 11.16
N ILE A 6 0.79 6.35 11.00
CA ILE A 6 0.29 5.44 12.02
C ILE A 6 1.46 4.66 12.62
N THR A 7 1.83 5.02 13.85
CA THR A 7 2.91 4.38 14.63
C THR A 7 2.43 3.80 15.96
N LYS A 8 1.12 3.85 16.25
CA LYS A 8 0.52 3.33 17.48
C LYS A 8 -0.62 2.38 17.17
N ASN A 9 -0.72 1.29 17.91
CA ASN A 9 -1.75 0.26 17.72
C ASN A 9 -3.19 0.82 17.81
N LYS A 10 -3.45 1.76 18.72
CA LYS A 10 -4.77 2.41 18.83
C LYS A 10 -5.16 3.17 17.56
N ASP A 11 -4.20 3.83 16.94
CA ASP A 11 -4.43 4.58 15.70
C ASP A 11 -4.63 3.59 14.53
N LEU A 12 -3.90 2.46 14.53
CA LEU A 12 -4.11 1.37 13.57
C LEU A 12 -5.51 0.75 13.69
N GLU A 13 -5.97 0.45 14.91
CA GLU A 13 -7.32 -0.06 15.17
C GLU A 13 -8.39 0.89 14.61
N GLN A 14 -8.23 2.19 14.86
CA GLN A 14 -9.16 3.21 14.38
C GLN A 14 -9.18 3.27 12.84
N VAL A 15 -8.01 3.31 12.20
CA VAL A 15 -7.91 3.35 10.73
C VAL A 15 -8.51 2.10 10.10
N CYS A 16 -8.24 0.91 10.66
CA CYS A 16 -8.79 -0.33 10.13
C CYS A 16 -10.32 -0.41 10.33
N ALA A 17 -10.84 0.13 11.43
CA ALA A 17 -12.29 0.21 11.64
C ALA A 17 -12.95 1.14 10.61
N GLN A 18 -12.37 2.31 10.34
CA GLN A 18 -12.85 3.24 9.31
C GLN A 18 -12.80 2.63 7.91
N ALA A 19 -11.71 1.92 7.59
CA ALA A 19 -11.52 1.23 6.33
C ALA A 19 -12.57 0.13 6.09
N ARG A 20 -13.07 -0.52 7.14
CA ARG A 20 -14.15 -1.52 7.06
C ARG A 20 -15.53 -0.92 6.76
N ASP A 21 -15.71 0.37 6.99
CA ASP A 21 -16.95 1.08 6.61
C ASP A 21 -16.97 1.44 5.11
N ALA A 22 -15.86 1.21 4.38
CA ALA A 22 -15.75 1.43 2.94
C ALA A 22 -15.93 0.12 2.16
N ASP A 23 -16.52 0.21 0.96
CA ASP A 23 -16.65 -0.95 0.06
C ASP A 23 -15.30 -1.37 -0.56
N VAL A 24 -14.39 -0.41 -0.69
CA VAL A 24 -13.11 -0.56 -1.40
C VAL A 24 -12.02 0.23 -0.67
N VAL A 25 -10.82 -0.35 -0.59
CA VAL A 25 -9.61 0.32 -0.12
C VAL A 25 -8.45 0.10 -1.09
N MET A 26 -7.63 1.12 -1.25
CA MET A 26 -6.39 1.07 -2.02
C MET A 26 -5.23 0.76 -1.08
N LEU A 27 -4.38 -0.19 -1.48
CA LEU A 27 -3.21 -0.60 -0.73
C LEU A 27 -1.97 -0.57 -1.61
N ASP A 28 -0.85 -0.25 -0.98
CA ASP A 28 0.50 -0.38 -1.54
C ASP A 28 1.48 -0.69 -0.40
N THR A 29 2.69 -1.16 -0.74
CA THR A 29 3.74 -1.40 0.27
C THR A 29 5.10 -0.89 -0.18
N GLU A 30 5.87 -0.40 0.79
CA GLU A 30 7.28 -0.09 0.59
C GLU A 30 8.15 -1.03 1.41
N PHE A 31 9.17 -1.61 0.76
CA PHE A 31 10.04 -2.60 1.37
C PHE A 31 11.46 -2.54 0.82
N VAL A 32 12.40 -3.10 1.59
CA VAL A 32 13.81 -3.22 1.19
C VAL A 32 14.18 -4.70 1.10
N ARG A 33 14.82 -5.10 0.00
CA ARG A 33 15.41 -6.43 -0.19
C ARG A 33 16.91 -6.35 -0.46
N ILE A 34 17.67 -5.92 0.55
CA ILE A 34 19.13 -5.83 0.47
C ILE A 34 19.75 -6.89 1.37
N ARG A 35 20.24 -7.98 0.76
CA ARG A 35 20.95 -9.09 1.43
C ARG A 35 20.11 -9.89 2.44
N THR A 36 18.79 -9.78 2.40
CA THR A 36 17.85 -10.60 3.18
C THR A 36 17.16 -11.62 2.28
N PHE A 37 16.77 -12.76 2.85
CA PHE A 37 15.99 -13.78 2.13
C PHE A 37 14.54 -13.28 1.94
N TYR A 38 13.92 -12.80 3.00
CA TYR A 38 12.59 -12.17 2.98
C TYR A 38 12.71 -10.64 2.86
N PRO A 39 11.79 -9.97 2.15
CA PRO A 39 11.74 -8.51 2.10
C PRO A 39 11.45 -7.94 3.50
N GLN A 40 12.10 -6.82 3.83
CA GLN A 40 11.82 -6.07 5.04
C GLN A 40 10.77 -5.01 4.74
N LEU A 41 9.56 -5.22 5.26
CA LEU A 41 8.45 -4.29 5.11
C LEU A 41 8.71 -3.00 5.88
N GLY A 42 8.81 -1.89 5.16
CA GLY A 42 9.12 -0.56 5.69
C GLY A 42 7.89 0.34 5.85
N LEU A 43 6.91 0.25 4.97
CA LEU A 43 5.67 1.05 5.06
C LEU A 43 4.51 0.31 4.39
N ILE A 44 3.29 0.54 4.88
CA ILE A 44 2.06 0.16 4.19
C ILE A 44 1.24 1.42 3.98
N GLN A 45 0.71 1.59 2.77
CA GLN A 45 -0.17 2.70 2.43
C GLN A 45 -1.61 2.19 2.34
N LEU A 46 -2.54 2.95 2.90
CA LEU A 46 -3.96 2.63 2.89
C LEU A 46 -4.77 3.89 2.59
N PHE A 47 -5.63 3.81 1.58
CA PHE A 47 -6.62 4.86 1.29
C PHE A 47 -8.01 4.25 1.14
N ASP A 48 -8.97 4.74 1.92
CA ASP A 48 -10.39 4.29 1.90
C ASP A 48 -11.30 5.20 1.05
N GLY A 49 -10.69 6.11 0.26
CA GLY A 49 -11.39 7.16 -0.48
C GLY A 49 -11.62 8.46 0.31
N LYS A 50 -11.33 8.49 1.62
CA LYS A 50 -11.47 9.66 2.50
C LYS A 50 -10.23 9.92 3.36
N HIS A 51 -9.63 8.88 3.91
CA HIS A 51 -8.52 8.92 4.85
C HIS A 51 -7.32 8.20 4.26
N LEU A 52 -6.22 8.94 4.07
CA LEU A 52 -4.94 8.40 3.63
C LEU A 52 -4.05 8.14 4.83
N SER A 53 -3.65 6.88 5.01
CA SER A 53 -2.86 6.42 6.14
C SER A 53 -1.55 5.80 5.66
N LEU A 54 -0.44 6.25 6.24
CA LEU A 54 0.89 5.67 6.09
C LEU A 54 1.23 4.91 7.36
N ILE A 55 1.11 3.60 7.30
CA ILE A 55 1.26 2.70 8.44
C ILE A 55 2.72 2.26 8.53
N ASP A 56 3.36 2.52 9.67
CA ASP A 56 4.73 2.10 9.95
C ASP A 56 4.73 0.80 10.76
N PRO A 57 4.91 -0.37 10.11
CA PRO A 57 4.88 -1.66 10.80
C PRO A 57 6.11 -1.88 11.70
N THR A 58 7.15 -1.06 11.60
CA THR A 58 8.37 -1.20 12.42
C THR A 58 8.19 -0.65 13.83
N GLU A 59 7.23 0.27 14.02
CA GLU A 59 6.89 0.88 15.32
C GLU A 59 5.69 0.18 15.98
N LEU A 60 5.01 -0.71 15.27
CA LEU A 60 3.79 -1.39 15.72
C LEU A 60 4.10 -2.77 16.28
N THR A 61 3.53 -3.07 17.45
CA THR A 61 3.73 -4.38 18.12
C THR A 61 2.64 -5.40 17.80
N ASP A 62 1.55 -4.98 17.17
CA ASP A 62 0.36 -5.80 16.88
C ASP A 62 -0.31 -5.29 15.61
N MET A 63 -0.34 -6.14 14.59
CA MET A 63 -0.92 -5.86 13.28
C MET A 63 -2.29 -6.55 13.09
N THR A 64 -2.87 -7.12 14.16
CA THR A 64 -4.12 -7.92 14.08
C THR A 64 -5.24 -7.19 13.35
N SER A 65 -5.50 -5.92 13.68
CA SER A 65 -6.54 -5.12 13.02
C SER A 65 -6.35 -4.99 11.51
N PHE A 66 -5.10 -4.84 11.06
CA PHE A 66 -4.77 -4.78 9.63
C PHE A 66 -4.90 -6.16 8.98
N ILE A 67 -4.42 -7.22 9.64
CA ILE A 67 -4.54 -8.61 9.16
C ILE A 67 -6.00 -9.02 8.98
N GLU A 68 -6.86 -8.62 9.91
CA GLU A 68 -8.29 -8.85 9.82
C GLU A 68 -8.92 -8.06 8.67
N LEU A 69 -8.53 -6.79 8.44
CA LEU A 69 -8.97 -6.01 7.28
C LEU A 69 -8.57 -6.67 5.95
N LEU A 70 -7.34 -7.19 5.86
CA LEU A 70 -6.88 -7.92 4.67
C LEU A 70 -7.79 -9.10 4.34
N LYS A 71 -8.33 -9.78 5.35
CA LYS A 71 -9.20 -10.96 5.20
C LYS A 71 -10.69 -10.64 5.11
N ASP A 72 -11.07 -9.37 5.32
CA ASP A 72 -12.47 -8.97 5.38
C ASP A 72 -13.12 -9.08 4.00
N ALA A 73 -14.08 -10.00 3.87
CA ALA A 73 -14.76 -10.25 2.61
C ALA A 73 -15.71 -9.14 2.17
N SER A 74 -16.06 -8.21 3.08
CA SER A 74 -16.92 -7.06 2.78
C SER A 74 -16.18 -5.91 2.11
N VAL A 75 -14.84 -5.88 2.18
CA VAL A 75 -14.01 -4.80 1.65
C VAL A 75 -13.15 -5.32 0.51
N LEU A 76 -13.23 -4.70 -0.67
CA LEU A 76 -12.35 -5.00 -1.79
C LEU A 76 -10.99 -4.31 -1.62
N LYS A 77 -9.89 -5.07 -1.70
CA LYS A 77 -8.54 -4.50 -1.69
C LYS A 77 -8.05 -4.28 -3.12
N VAL A 78 -7.69 -3.05 -3.46
CA VAL A 78 -7.18 -2.67 -4.79
C VAL A 78 -5.70 -2.37 -4.68
N LEU A 79 -4.90 -3.03 -5.53
CA LEU A 79 -3.46 -2.80 -5.64
C LEU A 79 -3.08 -2.66 -7.12
N HIS A 80 -1.84 -2.27 -7.40
CA HIS A 80 -1.29 -2.21 -8.75
C HIS A 80 -0.01 -3.02 -8.86
N ALA A 81 0.08 -3.93 -9.84
CA ALA A 81 1.27 -4.74 -10.08
C ALA A 81 1.74 -5.50 -8.82
N CYS A 82 0.78 -6.07 -8.08
CA CYS A 82 0.94 -6.36 -6.65
C CYS A 82 1.73 -7.65 -6.34
N GLY A 83 2.47 -8.18 -7.31
CA GLY A 83 3.12 -9.49 -7.19
C GLY A 83 4.08 -9.56 -6.01
N GLU A 84 4.87 -8.51 -5.79
CA GLU A 84 5.79 -8.43 -4.64
C GLU A 84 5.05 -8.11 -3.33
N ASP A 85 4.01 -7.27 -3.35
CA ASP A 85 3.18 -6.98 -2.17
C ASP A 85 2.57 -8.24 -1.58
N LEU A 86 2.12 -9.17 -2.43
CA LEU A 86 1.58 -10.46 -1.97
C LEU A 86 2.64 -11.30 -1.26
N GLU A 87 3.88 -11.30 -1.74
CA GLU A 87 5.00 -11.98 -1.06
C GLU A 87 5.29 -11.30 0.29
N VAL A 88 5.30 -9.97 0.32
CA VAL A 88 5.53 -9.16 1.51
C VAL A 88 4.46 -9.43 2.57
N PHE A 89 3.17 -9.39 2.21
CA PHE A 89 2.07 -9.71 3.12
C PHE A 89 2.12 -11.16 3.60
N GLN A 90 2.39 -12.12 2.70
CA GLN A 90 2.47 -13.52 3.07
C GLN A 90 3.61 -13.77 4.07
N ASN A 91 4.76 -13.11 3.91
CA ASN A 91 5.90 -13.25 4.82
C ASN A 91 5.67 -12.51 6.15
N ALA A 92 5.13 -11.30 6.12
CA ALA A 92 4.93 -10.49 7.31
C ALA A 92 3.74 -10.97 8.16
N PHE A 93 2.67 -11.42 7.52
CA PHE A 93 1.36 -11.65 8.15
C PHE A 93 0.81 -13.06 7.97
N GLY A 94 1.47 -13.92 7.20
CA GLY A 94 1.00 -15.27 6.94
C GLY A 94 -0.28 -15.34 6.09
N CYS A 95 -0.65 -14.24 5.42
CA CYS A 95 -1.83 -14.18 4.55
C CYS A 95 -1.67 -13.12 3.46
N THR A 96 -2.51 -13.22 2.44
CA THR A 96 -2.67 -12.21 1.40
C THR A 96 -4.05 -11.56 1.49
N PRO A 97 -4.24 -10.37 0.90
CA PRO A 97 -5.54 -9.70 0.85
C PRO A 97 -6.59 -10.55 0.11
N PHE A 98 -7.81 -10.61 0.65
CA PHE A 98 -8.96 -11.25 0.00
C PHE A 98 -10.29 -10.60 0.43
N PRO A 99 -11.21 -10.27 -0.50
CA PRO A 99 -11.02 -10.25 -1.95
C PRO A 99 -10.09 -9.12 -2.38
N MET A 100 -9.41 -9.29 -3.50
CA MET A 100 -8.55 -8.26 -4.06
C MET A 100 -8.58 -8.21 -5.59
N VAL A 101 -8.16 -7.08 -6.13
CA VAL A 101 -7.94 -6.89 -7.56
C VAL A 101 -6.62 -6.17 -7.82
N ASP A 102 -6.00 -6.51 -8.94
CA ASP A 102 -4.80 -5.86 -9.44
C ASP A 102 -5.15 -5.02 -10.67
N THR A 103 -4.95 -3.70 -10.55
CA THR A 103 -5.23 -2.75 -11.63
C THR A 103 -4.31 -2.91 -12.83
N GLN A 104 -3.10 -3.48 -12.69
CA GLN A 104 -2.24 -3.83 -13.83
C GLN A 104 -2.84 -4.96 -14.65
N LEU A 105 -3.41 -5.99 -13.99
CA LEU A 105 -4.11 -7.06 -14.69
C LEU A 105 -5.36 -6.52 -15.39
N MET A 106 -6.13 -5.67 -14.71
CA MET A 106 -7.29 -5.00 -15.33
C MET A 106 -6.86 -4.19 -16.56
N ALA A 107 -5.80 -3.39 -16.46
CA ALA A 107 -5.26 -2.60 -17.56
C ALA A 107 -4.80 -3.48 -18.74
N ALA A 108 -4.22 -4.66 -18.46
CA ALA A 108 -3.86 -5.61 -19.50
C ALA A 108 -5.08 -6.10 -20.29
N PHE A 109 -6.20 -6.39 -19.61
CA PHE A 109 -7.47 -6.75 -20.27
C PHE A 109 -8.07 -5.58 -21.07
N LEU A 110 -7.79 -4.34 -20.68
CA LEU A 110 -8.20 -3.13 -21.40
C LEU A 110 -7.25 -2.74 -22.54
N GLY A 111 -6.15 -3.48 -22.74
CA GLY A 111 -5.25 -3.28 -23.87
C GLY A 111 -4.02 -2.40 -23.61
N HIS A 112 -3.73 -2.05 -22.35
CA HIS A 112 -2.54 -1.24 -22.00
C HIS A 112 -1.23 -2.07 -21.99
N GLY A 113 -1.31 -3.38 -22.18
CA GLY A 113 -0.18 -4.32 -22.12
C GLY A 113 -0.03 -5.00 -20.75
N LEU A 114 0.79 -6.04 -20.68
CA LEU A 114 0.92 -6.89 -19.48
C LEU A 114 1.75 -6.26 -18.35
N SER A 115 2.44 -5.16 -18.60
CA SER A 115 3.41 -4.57 -17.65
C SER A 115 3.31 -3.06 -17.63
N THR A 116 2.10 -2.52 -17.80
CA THR A 116 1.85 -1.09 -17.66
C THR A 116 2.15 -0.67 -16.22
N GLY A 117 2.98 0.35 -16.05
CA GLY A 117 3.32 0.86 -14.72
C GLY A 117 2.28 1.85 -14.19
N PHE A 118 2.20 1.97 -12.86
CA PHE A 118 1.22 2.81 -12.17
C PHE A 118 1.22 4.26 -12.67
N ALA A 119 2.39 4.91 -12.71
CA ALA A 119 2.52 6.29 -13.17
C ALA A 119 2.02 6.52 -14.61
N THR A 120 2.12 5.51 -15.49
CA THR A 120 1.57 5.61 -16.85
C THR A 120 0.04 5.63 -16.82
N LEU A 121 -0.58 4.77 -16.00
CA LEU A 121 -2.04 4.78 -15.86
C LEU A 121 -2.53 6.07 -15.19
N VAL A 122 -1.83 6.57 -14.17
CA VAL A 122 -2.18 7.83 -13.51
C VAL A 122 -2.10 9.02 -14.48
N GLU A 123 -1.05 9.09 -15.30
CA GLU A 123 -0.94 10.13 -16.33
C GLU A 123 -2.05 10.01 -17.37
N GLU A 124 -2.37 8.80 -17.83
CA GLU A 124 -3.38 8.57 -18.87
C GLU A 124 -4.81 8.85 -18.39
N TYR A 125 -5.18 8.39 -17.20
CA TYR A 125 -6.55 8.50 -16.69
C TYR A 125 -6.82 9.80 -15.92
N LEU A 126 -5.80 10.37 -15.24
CA LEU A 126 -5.96 11.54 -14.37
C LEU A 126 -5.22 12.78 -14.88
N GLY A 127 -4.34 12.65 -15.88
CA GLY A 127 -3.51 13.76 -16.36
C GLY A 127 -2.46 14.23 -15.35
N VAL A 128 -2.12 13.39 -14.37
CA VAL A 128 -1.17 13.71 -13.30
C VAL A 128 0.16 13.02 -13.57
N ALA A 129 1.25 13.80 -13.59
CA ALA A 129 2.60 13.25 -13.68
C ALA A 129 3.14 12.96 -12.27
N LEU A 130 3.39 11.68 -11.97
CA LEU A 130 3.98 11.27 -10.70
C LEU A 130 5.51 11.45 -10.69
N ASP A 131 6.03 11.92 -9.56
CA ASP A 131 7.46 11.92 -9.31
C ASP A 131 7.93 10.49 -8.99
N LYS A 132 9.01 10.05 -9.62
CA LYS A 132 9.60 8.71 -9.45
C LYS A 132 10.89 8.74 -8.63
N SER A 133 11.25 9.89 -8.04
CA SER A 133 12.56 10.06 -7.41
C SER A 133 12.78 9.16 -6.20
N GLU A 134 11.72 8.78 -5.49
CA GLU A 134 11.84 8.06 -4.22
C GLU A 134 11.62 6.54 -4.31
N SER A 135 11.37 6.01 -5.51
CA SER A 135 11.04 4.58 -5.73
C SER A 135 12.18 3.61 -5.38
N ARG A 136 13.39 4.11 -5.10
CA ARG A 136 14.57 3.31 -4.73
C ARG A 136 15.32 3.97 -3.57
N THR A 137 14.61 4.21 -2.48
CA THR A 137 15.19 4.76 -1.24
C THR A 137 15.22 3.72 -0.11
N ASP A 138 15.87 4.07 0.99
CA ASP A 138 15.88 3.22 2.19
C ASP A 138 14.57 3.42 2.97
N TRP A 139 13.62 2.51 2.73
CA TRP A 139 12.32 2.47 3.43
C TRP A 139 12.39 1.93 4.85
N MET A 140 13.56 1.45 5.28
CA MET A 140 13.83 1.09 6.68
C MET A 140 14.43 2.25 7.47
N ALA A 141 14.82 3.35 6.80
CA ALA A 141 15.34 4.54 7.47
C ALA A 141 14.27 5.18 8.37
N ARG A 142 14.67 5.65 9.55
CA ARG A 142 13.80 6.39 10.47
C ARG A 142 14.46 7.67 10.98
N PRO A 143 13.75 8.82 10.98
CA PRO A 143 12.42 9.03 10.38
C PRO A 143 12.49 8.97 8.84
N LEU A 144 11.38 8.56 8.19
CA LEU A 144 11.25 8.72 6.74
C LEU A 144 11.21 10.22 6.38
N THR A 145 11.77 10.57 5.23
CA THR A 145 11.76 11.96 4.76
C THR A 145 10.38 12.36 4.25
N GLN A 146 10.10 13.67 4.26
CA GLN A 146 8.85 14.20 3.70
C GLN A 146 8.62 13.76 2.24
N LYS A 147 9.69 13.69 1.43
CA LYS A 147 9.58 13.25 0.03
C LYS A 147 9.18 11.79 -0.08
N GLN A 148 9.75 10.92 0.74
CA GLN A 148 9.37 9.51 0.81
C GLN A 148 7.89 9.35 1.20
N LEU A 149 7.44 10.10 2.20
CA LEU A 149 6.04 10.07 2.63
C LEU A 149 5.08 10.59 1.55
N ASP A 150 5.45 11.67 0.86
CA ASP A 150 4.63 12.24 -0.22
C ASP A 150 4.58 11.31 -1.44
N TYR A 151 5.69 10.66 -1.77
CA TYR A 151 5.77 9.62 -2.81
C TYR A 151 4.86 8.45 -2.47
N ALA A 152 5.05 7.82 -1.31
CA ALA A 152 4.30 6.64 -0.90
C ALA A 152 2.80 6.92 -0.84
N ALA A 153 2.42 8.09 -0.35
CA ALA A 153 1.02 8.49 -0.30
C ALA A 153 0.41 8.65 -1.70
N ALA A 154 1.19 9.01 -2.73
CA ALA A 154 0.69 9.17 -4.09
C ALA A 154 0.33 7.84 -4.76
N ASP A 155 0.90 6.72 -4.30
CA ASP A 155 0.66 5.40 -4.88
C ASP A 155 -0.74 4.83 -4.55
N VAL A 156 -1.47 5.45 -3.62
CA VAL A 156 -2.83 5.02 -3.23
C VAL A 156 -3.92 6.07 -3.40
N HIS A 157 -3.60 7.34 -3.62
CA HIS A 157 -4.56 8.48 -3.60
C HIS A 157 -5.24 8.73 -4.95
#